data_AF-A0A7X8HZE8-F1
#
_entry.id   AF-A0A7X8HZE8-F1
#
_cell.length_a   1.000
_cell.length_b   1.000
_cell.length_c   1.000
_cell.angle_alpha   90.00
_cell.angle_beta   90.00
_cell.angle_gamma   90.00
#
_symmetry.space_group_name_H-M   'P 1'
#
loop_
_entity.id
_entity.type
_entity.pdbx_description
1 polymer ?
#
loop_
_entity_poly.entity_id
_entity_poly.type
_entity_poly.pdbx_seq_one_letter_code
_entity_poly.pdbx_strand_id
1 'polypeptide(L)'
;MKTQTADRLVKIVISLEAVAVSALLIFNLWHLQQAEPVDNILQGPMVWLMGPIFVVSWLWLCWRAWGAYLSPEGIKVQWPFWALVAVQVSYFPIGTVIGFSLMLIKVKFRPRTI
;
A
#
# COMPACT_ATOMS: atom_id res chain seq x y z
N MET A 1 10.07 -21.31 -8.80
CA MET A 1 10.13 -20.57 -7.51
C MET A 1 9.31 -21.34 -6.48
N LYS A 2 9.83 -21.57 -5.26
CA LYS A 2 9.06 -22.22 -4.19
C LYS A 2 8.09 -21.20 -3.56
N THR A 3 6.95 -21.66 -3.03
CA THR A 3 5.96 -20.81 -2.32
C THR A 3 6.62 -19.97 -1.21
N GLN A 4 7.55 -20.54 -0.46
CA GLN A 4 8.32 -19.80 0.56
C GLN A 4 9.12 -18.62 0.01
N THR A 5 9.68 -18.74 -1.20
CA THR A 5 10.41 -17.65 -1.86
C THR A 5 9.44 -16.56 -2.32
N ALA A 6 8.27 -16.95 -2.82
CA ALA A 6 7.20 -16.02 -3.20
C ALA A 6 6.72 -15.21 -1.99
N ASP A 7 6.46 -15.89 -0.87
CA ASP A 7 6.00 -15.27 0.37
C ASP A 7 7.05 -14.28 0.92
N ARG A 8 8.33 -14.62 0.85
CA ARG A 8 9.42 -13.69 1.23
C ARG A 8 9.45 -12.45 0.33
N LEU A 9 9.35 -12.63 -0.98
CA LEU A 9 9.33 -11.51 -1.92
C LEU A 9 8.15 -10.57 -1.67
N VAL A 10 6.93 -11.11 -1.53
CA VAL A 10 5.74 -10.31 -1.25
C VAL A 10 5.87 -9.58 0.09
N LYS A 11 6.40 -10.25 1.12
CA LYS A 11 6.65 -9.60 2.41
C LYS A 11 7.64 -8.44 2.29
N ILE A 12 8.75 -8.64 1.56
CA ILE A 12 9.75 -7.59 1.32
C ILE A 12 9.12 -6.42 0.59
N VAL A 13 8.34 -6.66 -0.47
CA VAL A 13 7.68 -5.60 -1.24
C VAL A 13 6.70 -4.82 -0.36
N ILE A 14 5.80 -5.49 0.35
CA ILE A 14 4.83 -4.82 1.24
C ILE A 14 5.56 -4.04 2.35
N SER A 15 6.63 -4.58 2.93
CA SER A 15 7.43 -3.86 3.94
C SER A 15 8.16 -2.65 3.36
N LEU A 16 8.72 -2.77 2.16
CA LEU A 16 9.37 -1.66 1.47
C LEU A 16 8.36 -0.54 1.20
N GLU A 17 7.15 -0.88 0.74
CA GLU A 17 6.08 0.07 0.50
C GLU A 17 5.55 0.73 1.77
N ALA A 18 5.42 -0.03 2.85
CA ALA A 18 5.04 0.50 4.15
C ALA A 18 6.01 1.61 4.59
N VAL A 19 7.31 1.43 4.36
CA VAL A 19 8.33 2.44 4.70
C VAL A 19 8.38 3.57 3.67
N ALA A 20 8.52 3.25 2.39
CA ALA A 20 8.77 4.21 1.32
C ALA A 20 7.58 5.17 1.13
N VAL A 21 6.35 4.65 1.08
CA VAL A 21 5.16 5.50 0.91
C VAL A 21 4.87 6.29 2.17
N SER A 22 5.09 5.73 3.37
CA SER A 22 4.98 6.52 4.61
C SER A 22 5.99 7.66 4.66
N ALA A 23 7.25 7.41 4.27
CA ALA A 23 8.27 8.45 4.17
C ALA A 23 7.90 9.52 3.14
N LEU A 24 7.38 9.11 1.97
CA LEU A 24 6.87 10.03 0.95
C LEU A 24 5.68 10.85 1.44
N LEU A 25 4.74 10.25 2.18
CA LEU A 25 3.60 10.96 2.76
C LEU A 25 4.08 12.00 3.77
N ILE A 26 4.99 11.65 4.67
CA ILE A 26 5.57 12.58 5.65
C ILE A 26 6.33 13.71 4.95
N PHE A 27 7.13 13.37 3.93
CA PHE A 27 7.90 14.35 3.14
C PHE A 27 6.98 15.33 2.39
N ASN A 28 5.93 14.83 1.74
CA ASN A 28 4.94 15.68 1.07
C ASN A 28 4.16 16.54 2.07
N LEU A 29 3.82 16.00 3.24
CA LEU A 29 3.16 16.74 4.31
C LEU A 29 4.02 17.91 4.77
N TRP A 30 5.32 17.67 4.93
CA TRP A 30 6.31 18.70 5.29
C TRP A 30 6.43 19.78 4.20
N HIS A 31 6.47 19.39 2.92
CA HIS A 31 6.52 20.33 1.81
C HIS A 31 5.24 21.17 1.65
N LEU A 32 4.06 20.57 1.84
CA LEU A 32 2.78 21.26 1.79
C LEU A 32 2.65 22.36 2.86
N GLN A 33 3.37 22.24 3.97
CA GLN A 33 3.43 23.29 5.00
C GLN A 33 4.30 24.48 4.62
N GLN A 34 5.32 24.26 3.78
CA GLN A 34 6.25 25.31 3.36
C GLN A 34 5.78 26.04 2.10
N ALA A 35 4.81 25.47 1.38
CA ALA A 35 4.20 26.10 0.22
C ALA A 35 3.38 27.33 0.65
N GLU A 36 3.48 28.42 -0.11
CA GLU A 36 2.68 29.62 0.13
C GLU A 36 1.18 29.31 0.16
N PRO A 37 0.40 30.05 0.96
CA PRO A 37 -1.03 29.86 1.08
C PRO A 37 -1.69 30.15 -0.27
N VAL A 38 -1.92 29.10 -1.05
CA VAL A 38 -2.92 29.13 -2.12
C VAL A 38 -4.26 28.94 -1.41
N ASP A 39 -5.38 29.40 -1.95
CA ASP A 39 -6.75 29.28 -1.38
C ASP A 39 -7.24 27.81 -1.20
N ASN A 40 -6.34 26.87 -0.90
CA ASN A 40 -6.57 25.49 -0.57
C ASN A 40 -6.90 25.36 0.91
N ILE A 41 -8.14 24.96 1.17
CA ILE A 41 -8.71 24.55 2.48
C ILE A 41 -7.82 23.50 3.20
N LEU A 42 -6.94 22.84 2.45
CA LEU A 42 -5.97 21.85 2.91
C LEU A 42 -4.63 22.43 3.39
N GLN A 43 -4.49 23.75 3.58
CA GLN A 43 -3.29 24.35 4.17
C GLN A 43 -3.61 24.88 5.58
N GLY A 44 -2.96 24.34 6.61
CA GLY A 44 -3.19 24.73 8.02
C GLY A 44 -3.27 23.55 9.00
N PRO A 45 -3.93 23.71 10.17
CA PRO A 45 -4.00 22.69 11.24
C PRO A 45 -4.60 21.35 10.78
N MET A 46 -5.45 21.37 9.75
CA MET A 46 -6.03 20.17 9.15
C MET A 46 -4.98 19.24 8.52
N VAL A 47 -3.87 19.78 8.02
CA VAL A 47 -2.73 18.99 7.50
C VAL A 47 -2.14 18.12 8.59
N TRP A 48 -1.99 18.65 9.80
CA TRP A 48 -1.48 17.93 10.97
C TRP A 48 -2.41 16.82 11.46
N LEU A 49 -3.71 16.91 11.19
CA LEU A 49 -4.65 15.84 11.52
C LEU A 49 -4.71 14.79 10.40
N MET A 50 -4.87 15.24 9.15
CA MET A 50 -5.03 14.36 7.99
C MET A 50 -3.75 13.58 7.67
N GLY A 51 -2.57 14.20 7.79
CA GLY A 51 -1.29 13.56 7.50
C GLY A 51 -1.04 12.28 8.31
N PRO A 52 -1.08 12.34 9.65
CA PRO A 52 -0.99 11.14 10.48
C PRO A 52 -2.10 10.13 10.21
N ILE A 53 -3.32 10.57 9.91
CA ILE A 53 -4.42 9.66 9.53
C ILE A 53 -4.04 8.88 8.28
N PHE A 54 -3.57 9.55 7.22
CA PHE A 54 -3.15 8.87 5.99
C PHE A 54 -1.99 7.90 6.21
N VAL A 55 -0.98 8.28 7.00
CA VAL A 55 0.16 7.41 7.33
C VAL A 55 -0.31 6.19 8.11
N VAL A 56 -1.14 6.36 9.14
CA VAL A 56 -1.66 5.25 9.95
C VAL A 56 -2.56 4.34 9.11
N SER A 57 -3.46 4.90 8.29
CA SER A 57 -4.30 4.13 7.38
C SER A 57 -3.48 3.34 6.36
N TRP A 58 -2.39 3.92 5.84
CA TRP A 58 -1.48 3.23 4.92
C TRP A 58 -0.76 2.07 5.60
N LEU A 59 -0.15 2.30 6.77
CA LEU A 59 0.52 1.25 7.54
C LEU A 59 -0.45 0.13 7.93
N TRP A 60 -1.67 0.49 8.31
CA TRP A 60 -2.74 -0.47 8.59
C TRP A 60 -3.09 -1.30 7.36
N LEU A 61 -3.21 -0.66 6.19
CA LEU A 61 -3.47 -1.34 4.92
C LEU A 61 -2.33 -2.32 4.58
N CYS A 62 -1.07 -1.91 4.67
CA CYS A 62 0.08 -2.79 4.43
C CYS A 62 0.10 -3.99 5.38
N TRP A 63 -0.17 -3.77 6.67
CA TRP A 63 -0.24 -4.85 7.66
C TRP A 63 -1.37 -5.84 7.34
N ARG A 64 -2.56 -5.34 6.99
CA ARG A 64 -3.72 -6.17 6.63
C ARG A 64 -3.54 -6.86 5.27
N ALA A 65 -2.86 -6.22 4.31
CA ALA A 65 -2.54 -6.78 3.01
C ALA A 65 -1.66 -8.03 3.12
N TRP A 66 -0.72 -8.06 4.08
CA TRP A 66 0.06 -9.26 4.35
C TRP A 66 -0.81 -10.44 4.85
N GLY A 67 -1.70 -10.19 5.82
CA GLY A 67 -2.64 -11.21 6.30
C GLY A 67 -3.58 -11.70 5.18
N ALA A 68 -4.08 -10.79 4.37
CA ALA A 68 -4.92 -11.06 3.20
C ALA A 68 -4.18 -11.86 2.09
N TYR A 69 -2.88 -11.63 1.91
CA TYR A 69 -2.05 -12.40 1.00
C TYR A 69 -1.90 -13.85 1.45
N LEU A 70 -1.74 -14.11 2.75
CA LEU A 70 -1.63 -15.46 3.28
C LEU A 70 -2.97 -16.20 3.36
N SER A 71 -4.08 -15.46 3.46
CA SER A 71 -5.41 -16.05 3.61
C SER A 71 -5.83 -16.86 2.37
N PRO A 72 -6.29 -18.11 2.55
CA PRO A 72 -6.91 -18.92 1.49
C PRO A 72 -8.40 -18.59 1.31
N GLU A 73 -8.98 -17.78 2.20
CA GLU A 73 -10.41 -17.46 2.22
C GLU A 73 -10.84 -16.57 1.06
N GLY A 74 -12.15 -16.32 0.95
CA GLY A 74 -12.75 -15.55 -0.14
C GLY A 74 -12.36 -14.06 -0.17
N ILE A 75 -12.89 -13.36 -1.18
CA ILE A 75 -12.52 -11.97 -1.49
C ILE A 75 -12.80 -10.99 -0.34
N LYS A 76 -13.79 -11.28 0.52
CA LYS A 76 -14.13 -10.49 1.71
C LYS A 76 -13.00 -10.42 2.74
N VAL A 77 -12.07 -11.37 2.73
CA VAL A 77 -10.90 -11.36 3.64
C VAL A 77 -9.64 -10.94 2.89
N GLN A 78 -9.59 -11.19 1.59
CA GLN A 78 -8.46 -10.82 0.73
C GLN A 78 -8.48 -9.35 0.25
N TRP A 79 -9.58 -8.61 0.44
CA TRP A 79 -9.72 -7.25 -0.08
C TRP A 79 -8.57 -6.29 0.26
N PRO A 80 -7.92 -6.32 1.45
CA PRO A 80 -6.83 -5.39 1.75
C PRO A 80 -5.63 -5.58 0.81
N PHE A 81 -5.36 -6.83 0.40
CA PHE A 81 -4.32 -7.13 -0.57
C PHE A 81 -4.68 -6.58 -1.95
N TRP A 82 -5.92 -6.77 -2.39
CA TRP A 82 -6.39 -6.27 -3.68
C TRP A 82 -6.47 -4.74 -3.72
N ALA A 83 -6.81 -4.09 -2.60
CA ALA A 83 -6.77 -2.64 -2.46
C ALA A 83 -5.34 -2.12 -2.60
N LEU A 84 -4.36 -2.77 -1.96
CA LEU A 84 -2.93 -2.43 -2.11
C LEU A 84 -2.48 -2.57 -3.57
N VAL A 85 -2.85 -3.66 -4.25
CA VAL A 85 -2.58 -3.84 -5.69
C VAL A 85 -3.22 -2.73 -6.54
N ALA A 86 -4.48 -2.37 -6.28
CA ALA A 86 -5.18 -1.33 -7.04
C ALA A 86 -4.52 0.05 -6.88
N VAL A 87 -4.09 0.38 -5.66
CA VAL A 87 -3.34 1.62 -5.39
C VAL A 87 -2.06 1.61 -6.22
N GLN A 88 -1.29 0.51 -6.20
CA GLN A 88 -0.04 0.40 -6.96
C GLN A 88 -0.26 0.50 -8.48
N VAL A 89 -1.27 -0.17 -9.02
CA VAL A 89 -1.60 -0.12 -10.46
C VAL A 89 -1.85 1.31 -10.93
N SER A 90 -2.37 2.16 -10.05
CA SER A 90 -2.62 3.59 -10.32
C SER A 90 -1.33 4.43 -10.38
N TYR A 91 -0.22 3.96 -9.81
CA TYR A 91 1.09 4.62 -9.86
C TYR A 91 1.92 4.11 -11.04
N PHE A 92 1.76 4.75 -12.20
CA PHE A 92 2.49 4.41 -13.42
C PHE A 92 3.91 5.04 -13.42
N PRO A 93 4.96 4.34 -13.91
CA PRO A 93 4.99 2.97 -14.45
C PRO A 93 5.41 1.89 -13.44
N ILE A 94 6.18 2.26 -12.40
CA ILE A 94 6.81 1.29 -11.50
C ILE A 94 5.77 0.58 -10.62
N GLY A 95 4.81 1.33 -10.08
CA GLY A 95 3.74 0.76 -9.26
C GLY A 95 2.89 -0.23 -10.04
N THR A 96 2.62 0.02 -11.32
CA THR A 96 1.89 -0.92 -12.19
C THR A 96 2.62 -2.25 -12.35
N VAL A 97 3.94 -2.24 -12.53
CA VAL A 97 4.74 -3.47 -12.63
C VAL A 97 4.72 -4.23 -11.31
N ILE A 98 4.86 -3.53 -10.17
CA ILE A 98 4.82 -4.15 -8.84
C ILE A 98 3.43 -4.75 -8.57
N GLY A 99 2.36 -4.01 -8.81
CA GLY A 99 0.98 -4.44 -8.58
C GLY A 99 0.60 -5.66 -9.42
N PHE A 100 0.96 -5.65 -10.70
CA PHE A 100 0.73 -6.80 -11.56
C PHE A 100 1.56 -8.02 -11.13
N SER A 101 2.82 -7.81 -10.72
CA SER A 101 3.68 -8.89 -10.21
C SER A 101 3.11 -9.51 -8.93
N LEU A 102 2.63 -8.69 -7.99
CA LEU A 102 1.99 -9.15 -6.76
C LEU A 102 0.69 -9.93 -7.05
N MET A 103 -0.13 -9.44 -7.98
CA MET A 103 -1.34 -10.15 -8.42
C MET A 103 -1.02 -11.53 -8.98
N LEU A 104 -0.05 -11.62 -9.89
CA LEU A 104 0.38 -12.90 -10.46
C LEU A 104 0.95 -13.85 -9.40
N ILE A 105 1.74 -13.32 -8.46
CA ILE A 105 2.29 -14.12 -7.36
C ILE A 105 1.17 -14.68 -6.48
N LYS A 106 0.17 -13.86 -6.09
CA LYS A 106 -0.98 -14.31 -5.29
C LYS A 106 -1.75 -15.41 -6.01
N VAL A 107 -2.12 -15.21 -7.28
CA VAL A 107 -2.92 -16.18 -8.04
C VAL A 107 -2.16 -17.49 -8.24
N LYS A 108 -0.85 -17.44 -8.48
CA LYS A 108 -0.03 -18.61 -8.78
C LYS A 108 0.38 -19.43 -7.55
N PHE A 109 0.72 -18.76 -6.44
CA PHE A 109 1.32 -19.42 -5.28
C PHE A 109 0.38 -19.54 -4.07
N ARG A 110 -0.66 -18.72 -4.01
CA ARG A 110 -1.66 -18.72 -2.93
C ARG A 110 -3.08 -18.56 -3.52
N PRO A 111 -3.51 -19.49 -4.40
CA PRO A 111 -4.83 -19.42 -5.01
C PRO A 111 -5.91 -19.47 -3.93
N ARG A 112 -7.02 -18.78 -4.19
CA ARG A 112 -8.23 -18.87 -3.37
C ARG A 112 -8.77 -20.30 -3.39
N THR A 113 -9.21 -20.78 -2.24
CA THR A 113 -10.13 -21.93 -2.18
C THR A 113 -11.51 -21.44 -2.63
N ILE A 114 -12.06 -22.08 -3.66
CA ILE A 114 -13.39 -21.78 -4.22
C ILE A 114 -14.46 -22.19 -3.21
#